data_AF-A0A498JSB0-F1
#
_entry.id   AF-A0A498JSB0-F1
#
_cell.length_a   1.000
_cell.length_b   1.000
_cell.length_c   1.000
_cell.angle_alpha   90.00
_cell.angle_beta   90.00
_cell.angle_gamma   90.00
#
_symmetry.space_group_name_H-M   'P 1'
#
loop_
_entity.id
_entity.type
_entity.pdbx_description
1 polymer ?
#
loop_
_entity_poly.entity_id
_entity_poly.type
_entity_poly.pdbx_seq_one_letter_code
_entity_poly.pdbx_strand_id
1 'polypeptide(L)'
;MENKATAESLRIYEDFEPFCKWNGRDEIELHLRSFRKEHLKVQIHKGFVIIHGERPLKESNGNTWRRFHKEIKLSDKCNPNDIHAKLHSAGVLTVTMPVAVNAGDYDANKPTSCEFKGQRMLVSRRLKVGKDVTVKLLAAVAVIVAFGFGVYVVKCYN
;
A
#
# COMPACT_ATOMS: atom_id res chain seq x y z
N MET A 1 5.77 10.86 -44.23
CA MET A 1 5.42 9.72 -43.36
C MET A 1 5.81 10.08 -41.94
N GLU A 2 4.89 9.85 -41.01
CA GLU A 2 4.78 10.44 -39.67
C GLU A 2 6.07 10.59 -38.84
N ASN A 3 6.23 11.78 -38.26
CA ASN A 3 6.78 11.97 -36.92
C ASN A 3 5.63 11.97 -35.90
N LYS A 4 5.19 10.78 -35.48
CA LYS A 4 4.27 10.64 -34.34
C LYS A 4 5.07 10.82 -33.04
N ALA A 5 5.39 12.07 -32.72
CA ALA A 5 5.78 12.44 -31.37
C ALA A 5 4.54 12.24 -30.49
N THR A 6 4.44 11.07 -29.87
CA THR A 6 3.49 10.84 -28.78
C THR A 6 3.87 11.83 -27.69
N ALA A 7 3.11 12.91 -27.56
CA ALA A 7 3.14 13.75 -26.38
C ALA A 7 2.74 12.87 -25.20
N GLU A 8 3.71 12.21 -24.58
CA GLU A 8 3.51 11.54 -23.31
C GLU A 8 3.26 12.65 -22.29
N SER A 9 1.98 12.97 -22.07
CA SER A 9 1.58 13.67 -20.85
C SER A 9 2.23 12.93 -19.69
N LEU A 10 3.13 13.59 -18.95
CA LEU A 10 3.88 13.03 -17.84
C LEU A 10 2.94 12.47 -16.77
N ARG A 11 2.47 11.23 -16.90
CA ARG A 11 1.55 10.62 -15.94
C ARG A 11 2.21 10.57 -14.58
N ILE A 12 1.57 11.19 -13.59
CA ILE A 12 2.03 11.17 -12.20
C ILE A 12 1.35 9.98 -11.53
N TYR A 13 2.13 9.03 -11.02
CA TYR A 13 1.58 7.85 -10.35
C TYR A 13 1.58 8.03 -8.82
N GLU A 14 0.44 7.70 -8.22
CA GLU A 14 0.25 7.54 -6.78
C GLU A 14 0.10 6.05 -6.47
N ASP A 15 1.10 5.52 -5.75
CA ASP A 15 1.15 4.11 -5.38
C ASP A 15 0.46 3.92 -4.02
N PHE A 16 -0.37 2.88 -3.91
CA PHE A 16 -0.98 2.51 -2.64
C PHE A 16 -0.98 0.99 -2.45
N GLU A 17 -0.99 0.56 -1.19
CA GLU A 17 -1.18 -0.83 -0.82
C GLU A 17 -2.67 -1.08 -0.53
N PRO A 18 -3.36 -1.97 -1.27
CA PRO A 18 -4.74 -2.29 -0.99
C PRO A 18 -4.84 -3.10 0.31
N PHE A 19 -5.90 -2.87 1.07
CA PHE A 19 -6.21 -3.73 2.21
C PHE A 19 -6.49 -5.15 1.72
N CYS A 20 -5.87 -6.12 2.38
CA CYS A 20 -6.01 -7.54 2.06
C CYS A 20 -6.33 -8.36 3.30
N LYS A 21 -7.22 -9.34 3.15
CA LYS A 21 -7.63 -10.24 4.23
C LYS A 21 -7.78 -11.66 3.69
N TRP A 22 -7.14 -12.62 4.36
CA TRP A 22 -7.37 -14.03 4.07
C TRP A 22 -8.70 -14.48 4.69
N ASN A 23 -9.47 -15.23 3.92
CA ASN A 23 -10.68 -15.93 4.35
C ASN A 23 -10.40 -17.44 4.26
N GLY A 24 -10.11 -18.06 5.40
CA GLY A 24 -9.68 -19.46 5.42
C GLY A 24 -8.25 -19.65 4.89
N ARG A 25 -8.01 -20.72 4.13
CA ARG A 25 -6.68 -21.12 3.65
C ARG A 25 -6.45 -20.89 2.15
N ASP A 26 -7.52 -20.71 1.39
CA ASP A 26 -7.54 -20.72 -0.06
C ASP A 26 -8.13 -19.45 -0.66
N GLU A 27 -8.75 -18.56 0.14
CA GLU A 27 -9.37 -17.34 -0.37
C GLU A 27 -8.75 -16.08 0.23
N ILE A 28 -8.54 -15.06 -0.60
CA ILE A 28 -8.08 -13.73 -0.19
C ILE A 28 -8.96 -12.64 -0.79
N GLU A 29 -9.36 -11.71 0.05
CA GLU A 29 -10.12 -10.52 -0.31
C GLU A 29 -9.18 -9.30 -0.40
N LEU A 30 -9.32 -8.53 -1.47
CA LEU A 30 -8.64 -7.25 -1.67
C LEU A 30 -9.68 -6.14 -1.79
N HIS A 31 -9.56 -5.11 -0.95
CA HIS A 31 -10.46 -3.96 -0.99
C HIS A 31 -9.93 -2.91 -1.97
N LEU A 32 -10.50 -2.91 -3.17
CA LEU A 32 -10.13 -2.07 -4.31
C LEU A 32 -11.23 -1.05 -4.59
N ARG A 33 -11.66 -0.32 -3.55
CA ARG A 33 -12.69 0.72 -3.67
C ARG A 33 -12.29 1.68 -4.80
N SER A 34 -13.26 2.03 -5.64
CA SER A 34 -13.07 2.90 -6.83
C SER A 34 -12.34 2.27 -8.03
N PHE A 35 -11.98 0.99 -8.00
CA PHE A 35 -11.53 0.24 -9.18
C PHE A 35 -12.70 -0.45 -9.88
N ARG A 36 -12.65 -0.49 -11.21
CA ARG A 36 -13.57 -1.25 -12.07
C ARG A 36 -12.80 -2.40 -12.69
N LYS A 37 -13.52 -3.36 -13.26
CA LYS A 37 -12.90 -4.53 -13.89
C LYS A 37 -11.88 -4.15 -14.95
N GLU A 38 -12.14 -3.12 -15.77
CA GLU A 38 -11.20 -2.70 -16.81
C GLU A 38 -9.90 -2.06 -16.28
N HIS A 39 -9.88 -1.65 -15.01
CA HIS A 39 -8.69 -1.08 -14.37
C HIS A 39 -7.77 -2.15 -13.78
N LEU A 40 -8.18 -3.42 -13.79
CA LEU A 40 -7.50 -4.51 -13.10
C LEU A 40 -6.91 -5.52 -14.08
N LYS A 41 -5.76 -6.07 -13.71
CA LYS A 41 -5.11 -7.18 -14.40
C LYS A 41 -4.68 -8.22 -13.38
N VAL A 42 -5.23 -9.43 -13.52
CA VAL A 42 -4.84 -10.59 -12.71
C VAL A 42 -4.05 -11.53 -13.61
N GLN A 43 -2.86 -11.93 -13.18
CA GLN A 43 -1.98 -12.83 -13.90
C GLN A 43 -1.46 -13.91 -12.96
N ILE A 44 -1.22 -15.10 -13.48
CA ILE A 44 -0.54 -16.16 -12.75
C ILE A 44 0.85 -16.31 -13.37
N HIS A 45 1.90 -16.18 -12.57
CA HIS A 45 3.27 -16.27 -13.05
C HIS A 45 4.18 -16.88 -11.98
N LYS A 46 4.95 -17.92 -12.35
CA LYS A 46 5.98 -18.55 -11.50
C LYS A 46 5.53 -18.88 -10.07
N GLY A 47 4.31 -19.38 -9.90
CA GLY A 47 3.77 -19.71 -8.57
C GLY A 47 3.26 -18.50 -7.77
N PHE A 48 2.97 -17.38 -8.44
CA PHE A 48 2.35 -16.21 -7.84
C PHE A 48 1.09 -15.81 -8.61
N VAL A 49 0.08 -15.34 -7.88
CA VAL A 49 -0.99 -14.51 -8.43
C VAL A 49 -0.55 -13.06 -8.31
N ILE A 50 -0.41 -12.41 -9.46
CA ILE A 50 0.00 -11.02 -9.58
C ILE A 50 -1.22 -10.21 -9.96
N ILE A 51 -1.54 -9.20 -9.16
CA ILE A 51 -2.69 -8.32 -9.33
C ILE A 51 -2.16 -6.90 -9.48
N HIS A 52 -2.41 -6.33 -10.66
CA HIS A 52 -2.16 -4.92 -10.93
C HIS A 52 -3.49 -4.19 -11.02
N GLY A 53 -3.49 -2.93 -10.60
CA GLY A 53 -4.56 -2.03 -10.96
C GLY A 53 -4.07 -0.62 -11.20
N GLU A 54 -4.61 0.03 -12.21
CA GLU A 54 -4.31 1.43 -12.54
C GLU A 54 -5.60 2.17 -12.94
N ARG A 55 -5.80 3.37 -12.39
CA ARG A 55 -6.94 4.22 -12.75
C ARG A 55 -6.58 5.71 -12.70
N PRO A 56 -7.22 6.57 -13.50
CA PRO A 56 -7.10 8.01 -13.34
C PRO A 56 -7.75 8.49 -12.04
N LEU A 57 -7.16 9.49 -11.38
CA LEU A 57 -7.77 10.19 -10.24
C LEU A 57 -8.66 11.33 -10.75
N LYS A 58 -9.96 11.27 -10.43
CA LYS A 58 -10.95 12.25 -10.92
C LYS A 58 -10.73 13.66 -10.35
N GLU A 59 -10.10 13.75 -9.18
CA GLU A 59 -9.82 15.00 -8.47
C GLU A 59 -8.59 15.74 -9.02
N SER A 60 -7.81 15.09 -9.90
CA SER A 60 -6.64 15.68 -10.53
C SER A 60 -6.99 16.28 -11.90
N ASN A 61 -6.11 17.12 -12.43
CA ASN A 61 -6.13 17.71 -13.77
C ASN A 61 -6.01 16.69 -14.92
N GLY A 62 -6.44 15.44 -14.71
CA GLY A 62 -6.41 14.34 -15.66
C GLY A 62 -5.07 13.61 -15.77
N ASN A 63 -4.02 14.11 -15.12
CA ASN A 63 -2.66 13.58 -15.29
C ASN A 63 -2.17 12.68 -14.13
N THR A 64 -2.90 12.63 -13.01
CA THR A 64 -2.56 11.75 -11.89
C THR A 64 -3.32 10.43 -11.96
N TRP A 65 -2.59 9.33 -11.77
CA TRP A 65 -3.08 7.97 -11.80
C TRP A 65 -2.81 7.29 -10.46
N ARG A 66 -3.78 6.55 -9.95
CA ARG A 66 -3.61 5.72 -8.76
C ARG A 66 -3.36 4.29 -9.19
N ARG A 67 -2.30 3.67 -8.66
CA ARG A 67 -1.94 2.29 -9.00
C ARG A 67 -1.56 1.45 -7.78
N PHE A 68 -1.66 0.14 -7.95
CA PHE A 68 -1.14 -0.83 -6.99
C PHE A 68 -0.58 -2.06 -7.70
N HIS A 69 0.29 -2.78 -6.99
CA HIS A 69 0.85 -4.04 -7.41
C HIS A 69 0.86 -4.99 -6.22
N LYS A 70 0.17 -6.12 -6.34
CA LYS A 70 0.08 -7.13 -5.30
C LYS A 70 0.51 -8.48 -5.85
N GLU A 71 1.42 -9.14 -5.15
CA GLU A 71 1.82 -10.51 -5.41
C GLU A 71 1.36 -11.40 -4.27
N ILE A 72 0.74 -12.52 -4.60
CA ILE A 72 0.28 -13.53 -3.65
C ILE A 72 0.94 -14.85 -4.03
N LYS A 73 1.69 -15.44 -3.10
CA LYS A 73 2.35 -16.72 -3.33
C LYS A 73 1.32 -17.84 -3.35
N LEU A 74 1.40 -18.69 -4.37
CA LEU A 74 0.63 -19.92 -4.45
C LEU A 74 1.29 -21.03 -3.64
N SER A 75 0.46 -21.90 -3.09
CA SER A 75 0.95 -23.18 -2.55
C SER A 75 1.43 -24.06 -3.71
N ASP A 76 2.49 -24.84 -3.48
CA ASP A 76 3.05 -25.76 -4.50
C ASP A 76 2.03 -26.81 -4.99
N LYS A 77 1.00 -27.08 -4.17
CA LYS A 77 -0.10 -28.01 -4.48
C LYS A 77 -1.32 -27.33 -5.14
N CYS A 78 -1.24 -26.04 -5.48
CA CYS A 78 -2.34 -25.31 -6.12
C CYS A 78 -2.25 -25.44 -7.64
N ASN A 79 -3.33 -25.89 -8.27
CA ASN A 79 -3.43 -25.96 -9.73
C ASN A 79 -3.83 -24.58 -10.28
N PRO A 80 -3.04 -23.98 -11.19
CA PRO A 80 -3.33 -22.64 -11.71
C PRO A 80 -4.67 -22.54 -12.46
N ASN A 81 -5.18 -23.65 -13.00
CA ASN A 81 -6.47 -23.67 -13.71
C ASN A 81 -7.68 -23.55 -12.77
N ASP A 82 -7.51 -23.90 -11.50
CA ASP A 82 -8.58 -23.85 -10.50
C ASP A 82 -8.62 -22.50 -9.77
N ILE A 83 -7.62 -21.65 -10.02
CA ILE A 83 -7.55 -20.28 -9.51
C ILE A 83 -8.57 -19.42 -10.25
N HIS A 84 -9.39 -18.72 -9.49
CA HIS A 84 -10.35 -17.78 -10.04
C HIS A 84 -10.39 -16.49 -9.22
N ALA A 85 -10.75 -15.40 -9.90
CA ALA A 85 -10.84 -14.08 -9.31
C ALA A 85 -12.17 -13.43 -9.67
N LYS A 86 -12.84 -12.84 -8.69
CA LYS A 86 -14.15 -12.20 -8.85
C LYS A 86 -14.15 -10.81 -8.22
N LEU A 87 -14.44 -9.81 -9.04
CA LEU A 87 -14.67 -8.44 -8.55
C LEU A 87 -16.16 -8.26 -8.25
N HIS A 88 -16.47 -7.94 -7.00
CA HIS A 88 -17.82 -7.64 -6.54
C HIS A 88 -18.15 -6.16 -6.71
N SER A 89 -19.43 -5.83 -6.84
CA SER A 89 -19.92 -4.45 -7.03
C SER A 89 -19.53 -3.50 -5.89
N ALA A 90 -19.23 -4.02 -4.70
CA ALA A 90 -18.74 -3.25 -3.56
C ALA A 90 -17.25 -2.84 -3.66
N GLY A 91 -16.56 -3.21 -4.75
CA GLY A 91 -15.13 -2.95 -4.93
C GLY A 91 -14.25 -3.89 -4.11
N VAL A 92 -14.71 -5.12 -3.89
CA VAL A 92 -13.94 -6.19 -3.25
C VAL A 92 -13.58 -7.22 -4.31
N LEU A 93 -12.29 -7.47 -4.49
CA LEU A 93 -11.78 -8.52 -5.35
C LEU A 93 -11.49 -9.75 -4.49
N THR A 94 -12.21 -10.83 -4.74
CA THR A 94 -11.96 -12.13 -4.11
C THR A 94 -11.12 -12.98 -5.05
N VAL A 95 -10.03 -13.54 -4.56
CA VAL A 95 -9.17 -14.47 -5.30
C VAL A 95 -9.16 -15.78 -4.54
N THR A 96 -9.61 -16.84 -5.21
CA THR A 96 -9.72 -18.19 -4.66
C THR A 96 -8.67 -19.06 -5.33
N MET A 97 -7.84 -19.71 -4.51
CA MET A 97 -6.66 -20.49 -4.86
C MET A 97 -6.78 -21.86 -4.16
N PRO A 98 -7.63 -22.75 -4.67
CA PRO A 98 -7.87 -24.03 -4.04
C PRO A 98 -6.59 -24.86 -4.03
N VAL A 99 -6.26 -25.40 -2.86
CA VAL A 99 -5.16 -26.35 -2.70
C VAL A 99 -5.73 -27.74 -2.94
N ALA A 100 -5.17 -28.50 -3.89
CA ALA A 100 -5.58 -29.88 -4.10
C ALA A 100 -5.22 -30.69 -2.86
N VAL A 101 -6.21 -30.95 -2.01
CA VAL A 101 -6.03 -31.81 -0.84
C VAL A 101 -6.28 -33.23 -1.29
N ASN A 102 -5.23 -34.03 -1.42
CA ASN A 102 -5.39 -35.47 -1.48
C ASN A 102 -6.12 -35.89 -0.20
N ALA A 103 -7.15 -36.74 -0.33
CA ALA A 103 -8.12 -37.07 0.73
C ALA A 103 -7.55 -37.71 2.02
N GLY A 104 -6.22 -37.79 2.18
CA GLY A 104 -5.53 -38.36 3.35
C GLY A 104 -4.57 -37.42 4.11
N ASP A 105 -4.43 -36.14 3.76
CA ASP A 105 -3.41 -35.22 4.34
C ASP A 105 -4.02 -33.98 5.03
N TYR A 106 -5.20 -34.13 5.65
CA TYR A 106 -5.82 -33.06 6.44
C TYR A 106 -5.30 -33.06 7.89
N ASP A 107 -4.07 -32.58 8.10
CA ASP A 107 -3.64 -32.15 9.43
C ASP A 107 -4.15 -30.72 9.68
N ALA A 108 -5.20 -30.61 10.50
CA ALA A 108 -5.82 -29.34 10.91
C ALA A 108 -4.93 -28.50 11.84
N ASN A 109 -3.79 -29.02 12.31
CA ASN A 109 -2.84 -28.35 13.20
C ASN A 109 -1.57 -27.88 12.49
N LYS A 110 -1.42 -28.09 11.17
CA LYS A 110 -0.29 -27.53 10.42
C LYS A 110 -0.59 -26.10 10.00
N PRO A 111 0.07 -25.06 10.55
CA PRO A 111 -0.01 -23.73 10.00
C PRO A 111 0.64 -23.75 8.62
N THR A 112 -0.16 -23.81 7.55
CA THR A 112 0.32 -23.52 6.20
C THR A 112 0.56 -22.03 6.12
N SER A 113 1.79 -21.67 6.47
CA SER A 113 2.38 -20.34 6.43
C SER A 113 2.09 -19.63 5.09
N CYS A 114 1.11 -18.74 5.11
CA CYS A 114 1.35 -17.36 4.71
C CYS A 114 1.64 -16.58 5.99
N GLU A 115 2.80 -16.84 6.59
CA GLU A 115 3.35 -15.91 7.57
C GLU A 115 3.57 -14.60 6.81
N PHE A 116 2.76 -13.60 7.15
CA PHE A 116 3.04 -12.21 6.86
C PHE A 116 4.34 -11.87 7.61
N LYS A 117 5.49 -12.26 7.05
CA LYS A 117 6.75 -11.65 7.43
C LYS A 117 6.59 -10.19 7.03
N GLY A 118 6.32 -9.38 8.04
CA GLY A 118 6.17 -7.95 7.94
C GLY A 118 7.14 -7.40 6.92
N GLN A 119 6.60 -6.58 6.04
CA GLN A 119 7.31 -5.81 5.03
C GLN A 119 8.68 -5.37 5.57
N ARG A 120 9.75 -6.11 5.25
CA ARG A 120 11.07 -5.49 5.12
C ARG A 120 10.98 -4.70 3.84
N MET A 121 10.42 -3.51 3.99
CA MET A 121 10.53 -2.42 3.06
C MET A 121 12.04 -2.23 2.84
N LEU A 122 12.59 -2.83 1.79
CA LEU A 122 13.82 -2.35 1.18
C LEU A 122 13.43 -1.04 0.50
N VAL A 123 13.22 -0.02 1.33
CA VAL A 123 13.34 1.37 0.90
C VAL A 123 14.81 1.51 0.52
N SER A 124 15.13 1.34 -0.75
CA SER A 124 16.30 1.97 -1.35
C SER A 124 16.08 3.48 -1.30
N ARG A 125 16.24 4.05 -0.10
CA ARG A 125 16.62 5.45 0.10
C ARG A 125 18.02 5.40 0.68
N ARG A 126 19.02 5.24 -0.19
CA ARG A 126 20.27 5.97 0.02
C ARG A 126 19.99 7.44 -0.27
N LEU A 127 19.28 8.10 0.63
CA LEU A 127 19.44 9.53 0.83
C LEU A 127 20.63 9.67 1.76
N LYS A 128 21.81 9.88 1.19
CA LYS A 128 22.92 10.51 1.91
C LYS A 128 22.50 11.97 2.10
N VAL A 129 21.72 12.24 3.14
CA VAL A 129 21.60 13.59 3.72
C VAL A 129 22.61 13.63 4.84
N GLY A 130 23.63 14.46 4.64
CA GLY A 130 24.70 14.68 5.60
C GLY A 130 24.14 15.15 6.94
N LYS A 131 24.73 14.62 8.01
CA LYS A 131 24.57 15.11 9.37
C LYS A 131 25.25 16.48 9.45
N ASP A 132 24.49 17.52 9.77
CA ASP A 132 24.92 18.56 10.71
C ASP A 132 23.69 19.36 11.16
N VAL A 133 22.99 18.83 12.17
CA VAL A 133 22.04 19.63 12.97
C VAL A 133 22.81 20.20 14.13
N THR A 134 23.31 21.42 13.94
CA THR A 134 23.79 22.25 15.03
C THR A 134 22.61 22.67 15.91
N VAL A 135 22.76 22.37 17.19
CA VAL A 135 21.84 22.66 18.29
C VAL A 135 21.81 24.17 18.54
N LYS A 136 20.77 24.90 18.09
CA LYS A 136 20.48 26.28 18.51
C LYS A 136 18.97 26.58 18.56
N LEU A 137 18.23 25.83 19.35
CA LEU A 137 16.84 26.18 19.68
C LEU A 137 16.50 25.86 21.14
N LEU A 138 17.21 26.48 22.08
CA LEU A 138 16.94 26.34 23.52
C LEU A 138 17.02 27.65 24.32
N ALA A 139 17.20 28.82 23.69
CA ALA A 139 17.43 30.08 24.42
C ALA A 139 16.27 31.10 24.39
N ALA A 140 15.12 30.80 23.77
CA ALA A 140 14.05 31.80 23.60
C ALA A 140 12.90 31.73 24.64
N VAL A 141 12.83 30.69 25.48
CA VAL A 141 11.70 30.51 26.42
C VAL A 141 11.99 31.11 27.81
N ALA A 142 13.26 31.34 28.17
CA ALA A 142 13.64 31.88 29.48
C ALA A 142 13.40 33.40 29.63
N VAL A 143 13.34 34.16 28.52
CA VAL A 143 13.15 35.63 28.58
C VAL A 143 11.69 36.01 28.81
N ILE A 144 10.72 35.20 28.37
CA ILE A 144 9.29 35.54 28.47
C ILE A 144 8.78 35.43 29.91
N VAL A 145 9.34 34.55 30.74
CA VAL A 145 8.92 34.40 32.15
C VAL A 145 9.49 35.52 33.04
N ALA A 146 10.66 36.07 32.70
CA ALA A 146 11.26 37.16 33.47
C ALA A 146 10.60 38.53 33.20
N PHE A 147 10.21 38.81 31.95
CA PHE A 147 9.55 40.09 31.62
C PHE A 147 8.01 40.07 31.79
N GLY A 148 7.37 38.89 31.70
CA GLY A 148 5.92 38.76 31.85
C GLY A 148 5.41 38.92 33.29
N PHE A 149 6.22 38.57 34.30
CA PHE A 149 5.83 38.73 35.71
C PHE A 149 6.08 40.14 36.26
N GLY A 150 7.08 40.86 35.75
CA GLY A 150 7.42 42.21 36.23
C GLY A 150 6.38 43.28 35.90
N VAL A 151 5.69 43.16 34.76
CA VAL A 151 4.62 44.10 34.37
C VAL A 151 3.30 43.78 35.09
N TYR A 152 3.05 42.52 35.45
CA TYR A 152 1.79 42.11 36.07
C TYR A 152 1.69 42.52 37.55
N VAL A 153 2.81 42.62 38.26
CA VAL A 153 2.80 42.97 39.70
C VAL A 153 2.64 44.47 39.96
N VAL A 154 3.04 45.35 39.02
CA VAL A 154 2.99 46.81 39.23
C VAL A 154 1.59 47.40 39.04
N LYS A 155 0.66 46.71 38.37
CA LYS A 155 -0.72 47.21 38.18
C LYS A 155 -1.68 46.88 39.33
N CYS A 156 -1.20 46.20 40.37
CA CYS A 156 -1.98 45.90 41.59
C CYS A 156 -1.62 46.80 42.79
N TYR A 157 -0.77 47.82 42.61
CA TYR A 157 -0.38 48.76 43.67
C TYR A 157 -0.37 50.22 43.20
N ASN A 158 -1.43 50.66 42.51
CA ASN A 158 -1.85 52.06 42.54
C ASN A 158 -3.34 52.18 42.17
#